data_AF-A0A957LPS3-F1
#
_entry.id   AF-A0A957LPS3-F1
#
_cell.length_a   1.000
_cell.length_b   1.000
_cell.length_c   1.000
_cell.angle_alpha   90.00
_cell.angle_beta   90.00
_cell.angle_gamma   90.00
#
_symmetry.space_group_name_H-M   'P 1'
#
loop_
_entity.id
_entity.type
_entity.pdbx_description
1 polymer ?
#
loop_
_entity_poly.entity_id
_entity_poly.type
_entity_poly.pdbx_seq_one_letter_code
_entity_poly.pdbx_strand_id
1 'polypeptide(L)'
;MTTRTVVNHRNKSNGKVRGKATTVDATVLDLAPVETVTVVMPEMETAPPAETAPMTEAAPPVEPAPEAEAKATAEAPAPSATGESGETEEQPPKTPVPHSPQSEAIQKFLAESDDRLAGLEDAEEPLASLLPAAGISVERLAGVRDLYGAAQGSVTARGGAMVAEITATIDMQRARQQATIGMSAFRQVSRTIFPDAIVDRDARLALLLDAPMPDDVTIFVDRSRDVLAAARQDGRAVRLAAGGYDSQRLDALEALIDALDLLYRARRQAHRAAVDATTARNAAVGDLRTAMRQLRVEVAALLRAHPEVNPPADF
;
A
#
# COMPACT_ATOMS: atom_id res chain seq x y z
N MET A 1 -56.40 6.99 0.52
CA MET A 1 -56.38 5.76 -0.32
C MET A 1 -55.36 5.96 -1.42
N THR A 2 -54.21 5.28 -1.34
CA THR A 2 -53.19 5.28 -2.41
C THR A 2 -52.50 3.92 -2.37
N THR A 3 -52.34 3.27 -3.52
CA THR A 3 -52.00 1.84 -3.61
C THR A 3 -50.50 1.58 -3.49
N ARG A 4 -50.15 0.51 -2.78
CA ARG A 4 -48.77 0.07 -2.51
C ARG A 4 -48.39 -1.00 -3.53
N THR A 5 -47.47 -0.68 -4.45
CA THR A 5 -46.99 -1.64 -5.47
C THR A 5 -45.89 -2.52 -4.88
N VAL A 6 -46.13 -3.84 -4.82
CA VAL A 6 -45.14 -4.84 -4.40
C VAL A 6 -44.46 -5.42 -5.65
N VAL A 7 -43.14 -5.25 -5.77
CA VAL A 7 -42.34 -5.90 -6.82
C VAL A 7 -41.67 -7.15 -6.25
N ASN A 8 -42.20 -8.31 -6.61
CA ASN A 8 -41.58 -9.60 -6.35
C ASN A 8 -40.57 -9.93 -7.46
N HIS A 9 -39.28 -10.05 -7.13
CA HIS A 9 -38.30 -10.69 -8.01
C HIS A 9 -37.94 -12.08 -7.51
N ARG A 10 -38.24 -13.09 -8.34
CA ARG A 10 -37.99 -14.51 -8.11
C ARG A 10 -36.80 -14.97 -8.98
N ASN A 11 -36.19 -16.07 -8.57
CA ASN A 11 -35.21 -16.90 -9.31
C ASN A 11 -33.79 -16.34 -9.49
N LYS A 12 -32.83 -16.99 -8.79
CA LYS A 12 -31.52 -17.33 -9.35
C LYS A 12 -31.36 -18.84 -9.34
N SER A 13 -31.10 -19.42 -10.51
CA SER A 13 -30.85 -20.84 -10.72
C SER A 13 -29.37 -21.17 -10.50
N ASN A 14 -29.07 -22.18 -9.68
CA ASN A 14 -27.71 -22.65 -9.46
C ASN A 14 -27.29 -23.64 -10.56
N GLY A 15 -26.61 -23.15 -11.59
CA GLY A 15 -26.00 -23.97 -12.65
C GLY A 15 -24.60 -24.46 -12.26
N LYS A 16 -24.48 -25.74 -11.88
CA LYS A 16 -23.17 -26.42 -11.82
C LYS A 16 -22.65 -26.64 -13.24
N VAL A 17 -21.40 -26.24 -13.53
CA VAL A 17 -20.66 -26.72 -14.70
C VAL A 17 -19.36 -27.37 -14.23
N ARG A 18 -19.21 -28.67 -14.51
CA ARG A 18 -17.94 -29.40 -14.33
C ARG A 18 -17.03 -29.14 -15.53
N GLY A 19 -15.73 -29.01 -15.28
CA GLY A 19 -14.75 -28.75 -16.34
C GLY A 19 -14.52 -29.93 -17.29
N LYS A 20 -13.90 -29.62 -18.42
CA LYS A 20 -13.08 -30.52 -19.23
C LYS A 20 -11.80 -29.79 -19.61
N ALA A 21 -10.70 -30.53 -19.66
CA ALA A 21 -9.40 -29.99 -20.07
C ALA A 21 -9.41 -29.59 -21.54
N THR A 22 -8.61 -28.60 -21.91
CA THR A 22 -8.28 -28.29 -23.30
C THR A 22 -6.77 -28.06 -23.40
N THR A 23 -6.18 -28.74 -24.36
CA THR A 23 -4.74 -28.73 -24.68
C THR A 23 -4.28 -27.31 -25.02
N VAL A 24 -3.11 -26.90 -24.55
CA VAL A 24 -2.48 -25.63 -24.94
C VAL A 24 -1.46 -25.92 -26.05
N ASP A 25 -1.85 -25.63 -27.29
CA ASP A 25 -0.91 -25.52 -28.40
C ASP A 25 -0.28 -24.11 -28.42
N ALA A 26 0.96 -24.03 -28.89
CA ALA A 26 1.74 -22.80 -28.84
C ALA A 26 1.32 -21.78 -29.92
N THR A 27 1.04 -20.53 -29.54
CA THR A 27 1.05 -19.39 -30.47
C THR A 27 1.27 -18.06 -29.75
N VAL A 28 2.26 -17.31 -30.24
CA VAL A 28 2.47 -15.84 -30.17
C VAL A 28 2.10 -15.10 -28.86
N LEU A 29 3.13 -14.60 -28.16
CA LEU A 29 3.01 -13.52 -27.19
C LEU A 29 2.63 -12.22 -27.92
N ASP A 30 1.35 -11.85 -27.84
CA ASP A 30 0.85 -10.56 -28.33
C ASP A 30 1.25 -9.44 -27.35
N LEU A 31 1.97 -8.44 -27.85
CA LEU A 31 2.50 -7.32 -27.06
C LEU A 31 1.44 -6.21 -26.99
N ALA A 32 0.61 -6.24 -25.96
CA ALA A 32 -0.26 -5.10 -25.65
C ALA A 32 0.59 -3.85 -25.37
N PRO A 33 0.31 -2.70 -26.02
CA PRO A 33 1.06 -1.47 -25.79
C PRO A 33 0.79 -0.95 -24.37
N VAL A 34 1.86 -0.50 -23.70
CA VAL A 34 1.76 0.20 -22.43
C VAL A 34 1.12 1.56 -22.67
N GLU A 35 -0.11 1.77 -22.17
CA GLU A 35 -0.72 3.10 -22.15
C GLU A 35 0.14 4.03 -21.29
N THR A 36 0.61 5.12 -21.90
CA THR A 36 1.42 6.14 -21.23
C THR A 36 0.59 6.92 -20.22
N VAL A 37 0.68 6.54 -18.94
CA VAL A 37 0.10 7.29 -17.84
C VAL A 37 0.81 8.64 -17.72
N THR A 38 0.13 9.70 -18.14
CA THR A 38 0.63 11.07 -18.06
C THR A 38 0.63 11.55 -16.60
N VAL A 39 1.77 11.44 -15.92
CA VAL A 39 1.94 12.00 -14.57
C VAL A 39 2.14 13.51 -14.68
N VAL A 40 1.07 14.27 -14.41
CA VAL A 40 1.14 15.73 -14.27
C VAL A 40 1.83 16.05 -12.94
N MET A 41 3.08 16.52 -13.02
CA MET A 41 3.78 17.08 -11.86
C MET A 41 3.33 18.54 -11.65
N PRO A 42 2.98 18.96 -10.41
CA PRO A 42 2.82 20.38 -10.11
C PRO A 42 4.18 21.07 -10.11
N GLU A 43 4.23 22.29 -10.64
CA GLU A 43 5.43 23.12 -10.69
C GLU A 43 5.92 23.46 -9.27
N MET A 44 7.21 23.25 -9.00
CA MET A 44 7.86 23.78 -7.79
C MET A 44 8.55 25.10 -8.12
N GLU A 45 8.03 26.17 -7.53
CA GLU A 45 8.61 27.50 -7.52
C GLU A 45 9.97 27.48 -6.79
N THR A 46 10.98 28.17 -7.34
CA THR A 46 12.36 28.12 -6.85
C THR A 46 12.73 29.38 -6.08
N ALA A 47 13.25 29.21 -4.85
CA ALA A 47 13.82 30.28 -4.04
C ALA A 47 15.36 30.29 -4.10
N PRO A 48 16.03 31.46 -4.06
CA PRO A 48 17.48 31.59 -4.25
C PRO A 48 18.31 31.24 -2.99
N PRO A 49 19.64 31.01 -3.13
CA PRO A 49 20.50 30.48 -2.07
C PRO A 49 21.10 31.55 -1.14
N ALA A 50 21.59 31.12 0.03
CA ALA A 50 22.35 31.93 0.98
C ALA A 50 23.73 31.34 1.31
N GLU A 51 24.68 32.25 1.55
CA GLU A 51 26.14 32.19 1.64
C GLU A 51 26.81 31.34 2.76
N THR A 52 28.12 31.11 2.59
CA THR A 52 29.13 30.47 3.49
C THR A 52 29.70 31.41 4.57
N ALA A 53 30.38 31.03 5.68
CA ALA A 53 30.68 29.79 6.44
C ALA A 53 31.43 30.29 7.74
N PRO A 54 32.58 29.80 8.28
CA PRO A 54 33.23 28.46 8.36
C PRO A 54 33.71 28.04 9.79
N MET A 55 34.21 26.77 9.94
CA MET A 55 35.18 26.26 10.97
C MET A 55 34.79 26.31 12.49
N THR A 56 35.36 25.54 13.45
CA THR A 56 36.12 24.25 13.56
C THR A 56 36.29 23.94 15.06
N GLU A 57 36.10 22.70 15.55
CA GLU A 57 36.82 22.17 16.74
C GLU A 57 36.82 20.62 16.82
N ALA A 58 37.63 20.02 17.71
CA ALA A 58 38.09 18.62 17.69
C ALA A 58 37.53 17.71 18.81
N ALA A 59 37.71 16.39 18.63
CA ALA A 59 37.48 15.29 19.60
C ALA A 59 38.58 15.24 20.72
N PRO A 60 38.63 14.30 21.71
CA PRO A 60 37.98 12.97 21.89
C PRO A 60 37.48 12.76 23.37
N PRO A 61 37.40 11.56 24.03
CA PRO A 61 37.61 10.15 23.62
C PRO A 61 36.52 9.13 24.02
N VAL A 62 36.80 7.85 23.69
CA VAL A 62 35.96 6.65 23.92
C VAL A 62 36.47 5.84 25.11
N GLU A 63 35.58 5.21 25.87
CA GLU A 63 35.90 4.25 26.94
C GLU A 63 35.15 2.91 26.71
N PRO A 64 35.80 1.73 26.81
CA PRO A 64 35.18 0.43 26.52
C PRO A 64 34.78 -0.37 27.79
N ALA A 65 33.81 -1.28 27.64
CA ALA A 65 33.34 -2.23 28.68
C ALA A 65 32.85 -3.53 28.00
N PRO A 66 32.83 -4.70 28.67
CA PRO A 66 33.82 -5.74 28.34
C PRO A 66 33.25 -7.10 27.90
N GLU A 67 34.18 -8.02 27.62
CA GLU A 67 33.98 -9.40 27.18
C GLU A 67 33.12 -10.25 28.14
N ALA A 68 32.43 -11.24 27.56
CA ALA A 68 31.89 -12.40 28.28
C ALA A 68 32.46 -13.67 27.65
N GLU A 69 33.22 -14.43 28.45
CA GLU A 69 33.90 -15.65 28.00
C GLU A 69 32.92 -16.79 27.65
N ALA A 70 33.33 -17.62 26.69
CA ALA A 70 32.64 -18.86 26.35
C ALA A 70 33.12 -20.03 27.22
N LYS A 71 32.23 -21.00 27.48
CA LYS A 71 32.61 -22.41 27.73
C LYS A 71 31.58 -23.37 27.15
N ALA A 72 32.05 -24.28 26.31
CA ALA A 72 31.36 -25.49 25.84
C ALA A 72 31.50 -26.61 26.92
N THR A 73 31.00 -27.85 26.81
CA THR A 73 30.64 -28.70 25.65
C THR A 73 29.75 -29.87 26.11
N ALA A 74 29.17 -30.61 25.15
CA ALA A 74 28.68 -32.01 25.25
C ALA A 74 27.33 -32.22 25.98
N GLU A 75 26.52 -33.24 25.68
CA GLU A 75 26.67 -34.38 24.75
C GLU A 75 25.29 -34.84 24.23
N ALA A 76 25.24 -35.51 23.08
CA ALA A 76 24.03 -36.21 22.61
C ALA A 76 24.04 -37.68 23.08
N PRO A 77 22.87 -38.29 23.29
CA PRO A 77 22.61 -39.47 22.45
C PRO A 77 21.15 -39.66 22.01
N ALA A 78 21.01 -40.26 20.83
CA ALA A 78 19.87 -41.09 20.40
C ALA A 78 20.42 -42.54 20.26
N PRO A 79 19.62 -43.62 20.04
CA PRO A 79 18.20 -43.65 19.65
C PRO A 79 17.33 -44.73 20.33
N SER A 80 16.00 -44.67 20.14
CA SER A 80 15.20 -45.77 19.53
C SER A 80 13.71 -45.47 19.50
N ALA A 81 13.00 -46.17 18.62
CA ALA A 81 11.60 -45.93 18.30
C ALA A 81 10.59 -46.67 19.19
N THR A 82 9.47 -46.01 19.47
CA THR A 82 8.13 -46.63 19.49
C THR A 82 7.19 -45.64 18.82
N GLY A 83 6.41 -46.12 17.84
CA GLY A 83 5.49 -45.26 17.10
C GLY A 83 4.14 -45.14 17.79
N GLU A 84 3.57 -43.94 17.77
CA GLU A 84 2.13 -43.75 17.86
C GLU A 84 1.75 -42.66 16.85
N SER A 85 0.87 -43.00 15.91
CA SER A 85 0.46 -42.11 14.83
C SER A 85 -0.49 -41.04 15.37
N GLY A 86 0.07 -39.95 15.88
CA GLY A 86 -0.70 -38.75 16.20
C GLY A 86 -1.27 -38.16 14.92
N GLU A 87 -2.56 -38.42 14.65
CA GLU A 87 -3.35 -37.69 13.67
C GLU A 87 -3.25 -36.19 13.99
N THR A 88 -2.39 -35.48 13.25
CA THR A 88 -2.42 -34.04 13.23
C THR A 88 -3.66 -33.68 12.43
N GLU A 89 -4.78 -33.46 13.13
CA GLU A 89 -5.99 -32.92 12.52
C GLU A 89 -5.60 -31.66 11.73
N GLU A 90 -5.67 -31.78 10.41
CA GLU A 90 -5.28 -30.73 9.48
C GLU A 90 -6.30 -29.60 9.59
N GLN A 91 -6.10 -28.70 10.56
CA GLN A 91 -7.00 -27.57 10.80
C GLN A 91 -7.16 -26.83 9.46
N PRO A 92 -8.39 -26.71 8.94
CA PRO A 92 -8.60 -26.11 7.63
C PRO A 92 -7.99 -24.70 7.65
N PRO A 93 -7.21 -24.32 6.63
CA PRO A 93 -6.48 -23.07 6.64
C PRO A 93 -7.48 -21.93 6.90
N LYS A 94 -7.27 -21.21 8.02
CA LYS A 94 -8.14 -20.11 8.42
C LYS A 94 -8.28 -19.18 7.23
N THR A 95 -9.48 -19.11 6.66
CA THR A 95 -9.77 -18.22 5.54
C THR A 95 -9.33 -16.81 5.94
N PRO A 96 -8.51 -16.13 5.13
CA PRO A 96 -8.08 -14.78 5.45
C PRO A 96 -9.32 -13.93 5.70
N VAL A 97 -9.51 -13.48 6.94
CA VAL A 97 -10.62 -12.58 7.27
C VAL A 97 -10.36 -11.30 6.50
N PRO A 98 -11.24 -10.89 5.57
CA PRO A 98 -11.04 -9.66 4.83
C PRO A 98 -11.23 -8.51 5.82
N HIS A 99 -10.12 -8.03 6.39
CA HIS A 99 -10.13 -6.80 7.18
C HIS A 99 -10.55 -5.67 6.26
N SER A 100 -11.77 -5.15 6.47
CA SER A 100 -12.22 -3.95 5.79
C SER A 100 -11.17 -2.86 5.98
N PRO A 101 -10.73 -2.18 4.91
CA PRO A 101 -9.76 -1.10 5.03
C PRO A 101 -10.28 0.01 5.95
N GLN A 102 -11.60 0.16 6.10
CA GLN A 102 -12.25 1.09 7.03
C GLN A 102 -12.85 0.37 8.23
N SER A 103 -12.69 0.93 9.42
CA SER A 103 -13.34 0.45 10.64
C SER A 103 -14.84 0.79 10.61
N GLU A 104 -15.68 -0.24 10.71
CA GLU A 104 -17.14 -0.12 10.84
C GLU A 104 -17.53 0.82 12.00
N ALA A 105 -16.76 0.81 13.10
CA ALA A 105 -16.98 1.70 14.24
C ALA A 105 -16.82 3.19 13.89
N ILE A 106 -16.00 3.55 12.90
CA ILE A 106 -15.90 4.95 12.43
C ILE A 106 -17.12 5.31 11.59
N GLN A 107 -17.58 4.42 10.69
CA GLN A 107 -18.79 4.66 9.90
C GLN A 107 -20.03 4.78 10.79
N LYS A 108 -20.18 3.88 11.77
CA LYS A 108 -21.26 3.95 12.77
C LYS A 108 -21.19 5.24 13.59
N PHE A 109 -20.00 5.64 14.04
CA PHE A 109 -19.83 6.91 14.77
C PHE A 109 -20.19 8.13 13.91
N LEU A 110 -19.88 8.13 12.62
CA LEU A 110 -20.28 9.21 11.71
C LEU A 110 -21.80 9.24 11.52
N ALA A 111 -22.44 8.11 11.23
CA ALA A 111 -23.90 8.03 11.11
C ALA A 111 -24.61 8.53 12.38
N GLU A 112 -24.25 7.99 13.56
CA GLU A 112 -24.81 8.46 14.84
C GLU A 112 -24.41 9.91 15.20
N SER A 113 -23.49 10.55 14.47
CA SER A 113 -23.19 11.98 14.64
C SER A 113 -24.04 12.83 13.71
N ASP A 114 -24.33 12.33 12.50
CA ASP A 114 -25.25 12.93 11.54
C ASP A 114 -26.67 13.00 12.12
N ASP A 115 -27.19 11.86 12.59
CA ASP A 115 -28.53 11.72 13.19
C ASP A 115 -28.70 12.70 14.38
N ARG A 116 -27.68 12.80 15.24
CA ARG A 116 -27.66 13.69 16.40
C ARG A 116 -27.58 15.17 16.03
N LEU A 117 -26.76 15.53 15.04
CA LEU A 117 -26.68 16.92 14.58
C LEU A 117 -28.01 17.35 13.95
N ALA A 118 -28.59 16.52 13.08
CA ALA A 118 -29.93 16.74 12.53
C ALA A 118 -30.99 16.88 13.64
N GLY A 119 -31.01 15.99 14.64
CA GLY A 119 -31.94 16.07 15.76
C GLY A 119 -31.84 17.35 16.62
N LEU A 120 -30.69 18.03 16.61
CA LEU A 120 -30.52 19.35 17.25
C LEU A 120 -30.81 20.52 16.31
N GLU A 121 -30.53 20.38 15.03
CA GLU A 121 -30.83 21.36 13.97
C GLU A 121 -32.35 21.48 13.76
N ASP A 122 -33.07 20.35 13.80
CA ASP A 122 -34.52 20.23 13.63
C ASP A 122 -35.29 20.17 14.98
N ALA A 123 -34.68 20.60 16.09
CA ALA A 123 -35.31 20.57 17.41
C ALA A 123 -36.59 21.43 17.45
N GLU A 124 -37.70 20.86 17.93
CA GLU A 124 -38.96 21.59 18.14
C GLU A 124 -39.00 22.36 19.48
N GLU A 125 -39.97 23.26 19.65
CA GLU A 125 -40.21 23.92 20.93
C GLU A 125 -40.74 22.93 22.00
N PRO A 126 -40.35 23.06 23.28
CA PRO A 126 -39.57 24.15 23.87
C PRO A 126 -38.04 23.96 23.78
N LEU A 127 -37.53 22.87 23.18
CA LEU A 127 -36.08 22.62 23.14
C LEU A 127 -35.35 23.66 22.27
N ALA A 128 -35.95 24.04 21.14
CA ALA A 128 -35.43 25.05 20.22
C ALA A 128 -35.04 26.37 20.91
N SER A 129 -35.89 26.89 21.79
CA SER A 129 -35.61 28.14 22.53
C SER A 129 -34.61 27.97 23.68
N LEU A 130 -34.43 26.76 24.22
CA LEU A 130 -33.48 26.47 25.29
C LEU A 130 -32.04 26.25 24.79
N LEU A 131 -31.85 25.71 23.58
CA LEU A 131 -30.51 25.43 23.03
C LEU A 131 -29.61 26.69 22.97
N PRO A 132 -30.05 27.85 22.40
CA PRO A 132 -29.25 29.07 22.42
C PRO A 132 -28.97 29.60 23.84
N ALA A 133 -29.92 29.45 24.76
CA ALA A 133 -29.76 29.89 26.15
C ALA A 133 -28.68 29.09 26.90
N ALA A 134 -28.45 27.83 26.51
CA ALA A 134 -27.35 27.00 27.00
C ALA A 134 -26.03 27.17 26.21
N GLY A 135 -25.95 28.12 25.27
CA GLY A 135 -24.75 28.31 24.43
C GLY A 135 -24.59 27.30 23.29
N ILE A 136 -25.66 26.59 22.93
CA ILE A 136 -25.74 25.75 21.73
C ILE A 136 -26.43 26.57 20.63
N SER A 137 -25.67 27.47 20.02
CA SER A 137 -26.14 28.30 18.91
C SER A 137 -26.10 27.57 17.57
N VAL A 138 -26.86 28.07 16.59
CA VAL A 138 -26.82 27.59 15.20
C VAL A 138 -25.41 27.69 14.60
N GLU A 139 -24.68 28.77 14.88
CA GLU A 139 -23.28 28.94 14.46
C GLU A 139 -22.36 27.85 15.02
N ARG A 140 -22.61 27.45 16.27
CA ARG A 140 -21.84 26.37 16.91
C ARG A 140 -22.18 25.01 16.32
N LEU A 141 -23.46 24.72 16.06
CA LEU A 141 -23.88 23.49 15.38
C LEU A 141 -23.26 23.41 13.98
N ALA A 142 -23.28 24.51 13.22
CA ALA A 142 -22.61 24.61 11.92
C ALA A 142 -21.11 24.31 12.02
N GLY A 143 -20.40 24.85 13.03
CA GLY A 143 -18.99 24.51 13.27
C GLY A 143 -18.74 23.03 13.59
N VAL A 144 -19.67 22.32 14.23
CA VAL A 144 -19.59 20.86 14.41
C VAL A 144 -19.96 20.12 13.11
N ARG A 145 -20.85 20.68 12.28
CA ARG A 145 -21.19 20.19 10.94
C ARG A 145 -19.99 20.25 9.98
N ASP A 146 -19.18 21.31 10.07
CA ASP A 146 -17.92 21.43 9.32
C ASP A 146 -16.90 20.35 9.75
N LEU A 147 -16.77 20.09 11.05
CA LEU A 147 -15.95 18.98 11.57
C LEU A 147 -16.48 17.61 11.09
N TYR A 148 -17.80 17.45 10.98
CA TYR A 148 -18.41 16.23 10.42
C TYR A 148 -18.08 16.07 8.93
N GLY A 149 -18.24 17.12 8.13
CA GLY A 149 -17.86 17.13 6.71
C GLY A 149 -16.36 16.83 6.50
N ALA A 150 -15.49 17.43 7.31
CA ALA A 150 -14.05 17.16 7.29
C ALA A 150 -13.73 15.69 7.66
N ALA A 151 -14.39 15.14 8.69
CA ALA A 151 -14.24 13.74 9.07
C ALA A 151 -14.71 12.78 7.96
N GLN A 152 -15.88 13.02 7.35
CA GLN A 152 -16.41 12.22 6.23
C GLN A 152 -15.51 12.30 4.99
N GLY A 153 -15.02 13.50 4.65
CA GLY A 153 -14.06 13.73 3.58
C GLY A 153 -12.74 12.96 3.81
N SER A 154 -12.21 13.00 5.03
CA SER A 154 -10.97 12.28 5.39
C SER A 154 -11.10 10.75 5.32
N VAL A 155 -12.26 10.19 5.69
CA VAL A 155 -12.55 8.75 5.54
C VAL A 155 -12.56 8.35 4.07
N THR A 156 -13.17 9.17 3.21
CA THR A 156 -13.24 8.97 1.76
C THR A 156 -11.86 9.08 1.10
N ALA A 157 -11.11 10.14 1.42
CA ALA A 157 -9.75 10.37 0.91
C ALA A 157 -8.80 9.21 1.24
N ARG A 158 -8.86 8.70 2.49
CA ARG A 158 -8.11 7.52 2.90
C ARG A 158 -8.53 6.26 2.13
N GLY A 159 -9.82 6.11 1.81
CA GLY A 159 -10.30 5.02 0.95
C GLY A 159 -9.61 5.04 -0.42
N GLY A 160 -9.58 6.20 -1.07
CA GLY A 160 -8.86 6.40 -2.33
C GLY A 160 -7.36 6.13 -2.23
N ALA A 161 -6.70 6.65 -1.20
CA ALA A 161 -5.26 6.46 -0.99
C ALA A 161 -4.87 4.98 -0.78
N MET A 162 -5.67 4.20 -0.04
CA MET A 162 -5.43 2.76 0.12
C MET A 162 -5.64 1.97 -1.18
N VAL A 163 -6.64 2.33 -2.00
CA VAL A 163 -6.83 1.72 -3.32
C VAL A 163 -5.62 2.02 -4.23
N ALA A 164 -5.14 3.26 -4.22
CA ALA A 164 -3.94 3.65 -4.98
C ALA A 164 -2.68 2.88 -4.54
N GLU A 165 -2.48 2.67 -3.23
CA GLU A 165 -1.38 1.86 -2.70
C GLU A 165 -1.45 0.39 -3.16
N ILE A 166 -2.64 -0.21 -3.14
CA ILE A 166 -2.86 -1.59 -3.60
C ILE A 166 -2.55 -1.72 -5.09
N THR A 167 -3.10 -0.83 -5.93
CA THR A 167 -2.84 -0.82 -7.38
C THR A 167 -1.36 -0.64 -7.68
N ALA A 168 -0.71 0.37 -7.11
CA ALA A 168 0.72 0.61 -7.31
C ALA A 168 1.60 -0.56 -6.83
N THR A 169 1.17 -1.30 -5.81
CA THR A 169 1.86 -2.53 -5.35
C THR A 169 1.71 -3.66 -6.36
N ILE A 170 0.52 -3.88 -6.91
CA ILE A 170 0.28 -4.90 -7.95
C ILE A 170 1.09 -4.60 -9.22
N ASP A 171 1.09 -3.36 -9.67
CA ASP A 171 1.76 -2.98 -10.92
C ASP A 171 3.29 -3.03 -10.76
N MET A 172 3.83 -2.61 -9.62
CA MET A 172 5.26 -2.79 -9.29
C MET A 172 5.65 -4.27 -9.22
N GLN A 173 4.79 -5.15 -8.67
CA GLN A 173 5.04 -6.60 -8.65
C GLN A 173 5.03 -7.21 -10.06
N ARG A 174 4.10 -6.80 -10.93
CA ARG A 174 4.05 -7.24 -12.34
C ARG A 174 5.27 -6.79 -13.12
N ALA A 175 5.65 -5.51 -13.02
CA ALA A 175 6.85 -4.98 -13.66
C ALA A 175 8.10 -5.67 -13.14
N ARG A 176 8.19 -5.95 -11.83
CA ARG A 176 9.29 -6.73 -11.26
C ARG A 176 9.36 -8.12 -11.88
N GLN A 177 8.24 -8.82 -12.01
CA GLN A 177 8.19 -10.15 -12.61
C GLN A 177 8.66 -10.12 -14.08
N GLN A 178 8.18 -9.14 -14.87
CA GLN A 178 8.58 -8.98 -16.28
C GLN A 178 10.08 -8.69 -16.42
N ALA A 179 10.61 -7.73 -15.64
CA ALA A 179 12.03 -7.41 -15.61
C ALA A 179 12.90 -8.60 -15.16
N THR A 180 12.45 -9.34 -14.13
CA THR A 180 13.10 -10.56 -13.62
C THR A 180 13.20 -11.62 -14.71
N ILE A 181 12.11 -11.85 -15.46
CA ILE A 181 12.07 -12.80 -16.59
C ILE A 181 13.01 -12.33 -17.72
N GLY A 182 12.94 -11.05 -18.10
CA GLY A 182 13.80 -10.46 -19.13
C GLY A 182 15.29 -10.60 -18.82
N MET A 183 15.72 -10.20 -17.62
CA MET A 183 17.12 -10.33 -17.19
C MET A 183 17.55 -11.78 -17.01
N SER A 184 16.65 -12.69 -16.62
CA SER A 184 16.94 -14.13 -16.55
C SER A 184 17.18 -14.73 -17.94
N ALA A 185 16.32 -14.41 -18.91
CA ALA A 185 16.46 -14.85 -20.30
C ALA A 185 17.73 -14.27 -20.94
N PHE A 186 18.03 -12.99 -20.68
CA PHE A 186 19.28 -12.35 -21.09
C PHE A 186 20.51 -13.09 -20.55
N ARG A 187 20.55 -13.40 -19.26
CA ARG A 187 21.66 -14.14 -18.65
C ARG A 187 21.74 -15.58 -19.17
N GLN A 188 20.63 -16.25 -19.43
CA GLN A 188 20.63 -17.61 -20.00
C GLN A 188 21.26 -17.64 -21.39
N VAL A 189 20.85 -16.74 -22.30
CA VAL A 189 21.42 -16.65 -23.65
C VAL A 189 22.86 -16.13 -23.61
N SER A 190 23.16 -15.16 -22.74
CA SER A 190 24.55 -14.69 -22.58
C SER A 190 25.50 -15.81 -22.14
N ARG A 191 25.06 -16.78 -21.33
CA ARG A 191 25.90 -17.95 -20.96
C ARG A 191 26.18 -18.90 -22.11
N THR A 192 25.37 -18.93 -23.18
CA THR A 192 25.68 -19.73 -24.39
C THR A 192 26.61 -18.97 -25.34
N ILE A 193 26.56 -17.64 -25.33
CA ILE A 193 27.43 -16.74 -26.10
C ILE A 193 28.83 -16.64 -25.47
N PHE A 194 28.90 -16.72 -24.13
CA PHE A 194 30.13 -16.67 -23.32
C PHE A 194 30.33 -17.97 -22.52
N PRO A 195 30.51 -19.13 -23.18
CA PRO A 195 30.46 -20.44 -22.53
C PRO A 195 31.68 -20.74 -21.65
N ASP A 196 32.85 -20.16 -21.93
CA ASP A 196 34.10 -20.54 -21.27
C ASP A 196 34.33 -19.70 -20.00
N ALA A 197 34.39 -20.35 -18.84
CA ALA A 197 34.57 -19.68 -17.55
C ALA A 197 35.97 -19.05 -17.34
N ILE A 198 36.97 -19.46 -18.13
CA ILE A 198 38.35 -18.97 -18.07
C ILE A 198 38.57 -17.92 -19.16
N VAL A 199 38.21 -18.21 -20.41
CA VAL A 199 38.44 -17.33 -21.56
C VAL A 199 37.46 -16.16 -21.58
N ASP A 200 36.18 -16.38 -21.30
CA ASP A 200 35.16 -15.31 -21.28
C ASP A 200 35.00 -14.66 -19.89
N ARG A 201 35.92 -14.92 -18.94
CA ARG A 201 35.81 -14.52 -17.53
C ARG A 201 35.38 -13.06 -17.35
N ASP A 202 35.99 -12.13 -18.08
CA ASP A 202 35.71 -10.70 -17.97
C ASP A 202 34.29 -10.35 -18.45
N ALA A 203 33.79 -11.03 -19.49
CA ALA A 203 32.41 -10.87 -19.95
C ALA A 203 31.42 -11.50 -18.97
N ARG A 204 31.73 -12.68 -18.40
CA ARG A 204 30.88 -13.34 -17.39
C ARG A 204 30.75 -12.52 -16.11
N LEU A 205 31.84 -11.89 -15.67
CA LEU A 205 31.86 -10.97 -14.53
C LEU A 205 31.09 -9.67 -14.84
N ALA A 206 31.41 -9.01 -15.96
CA ALA A 206 30.77 -7.74 -16.33
C ALA A 206 29.25 -7.86 -16.57
N LEU A 207 28.78 -8.99 -17.09
CA LEU A 207 27.35 -9.27 -17.30
C LEU A 207 26.68 -9.97 -16.10
N LEU A 208 27.41 -10.16 -14.99
CA LEU A 208 26.95 -10.83 -13.77
C LEU A 208 26.29 -12.21 -14.03
N LEU A 209 26.83 -12.99 -14.98
CA LEU A 209 26.20 -14.22 -15.45
C LEU A 209 26.10 -15.29 -14.37
N ASP A 210 27.07 -15.35 -13.46
CA ASP A 210 27.13 -16.36 -12.41
C ASP A 210 26.70 -15.82 -11.03
N ALA A 211 26.36 -14.53 -10.94
CA ALA A 211 25.88 -13.92 -9.70
C ALA A 211 24.37 -14.21 -9.48
N PRO A 212 23.91 -14.36 -8.22
CA PRO A 212 22.49 -14.41 -7.93
C PRO A 212 21.80 -13.09 -8.34
N MET A 213 20.51 -13.19 -8.63
CA MET A 213 19.66 -12.04 -8.93
C MET A 213 19.21 -11.40 -7.60
N PRO A 214 19.35 -10.08 -7.39
CA PRO A 214 19.01 -9.46 -6.11
C PRO A 214 17.52 -9.54 -5.78
N ASP A 215 17.21 -9.77 -4.50
CA ASP A 215 15.83 -9.72 -4.01
C ASP A 215 15.34 -8.30 -3.67
N ASP A 216 16.25 -7.35 -3.41
CA ASP A 216 15.87 -5.94 -3.28
C ASP A 216 15.64 -5.29 -4.64
N VAL A 217 14.56 -4.49 -4.79
CA VAL A 217 14.20 -3.86 -6.06
C VAL A 217 15.23 -2.83 -6.51
N THR A 218 15.78 -2.04 -5.60
CA THR A 218 16.75 -0.99 -5.93
C THR A 218 18.07 -1.63 -6.38
N ILE A 219 18.57 -2.60 -5.62
CA ILE A 219 19.80 -3.34 -5.98
C ILE A 219 19.60 -4.12 -7.29
N PHE A 220 18.40 -4.66 -7.55
CA PHE A 220 18.08 -5.31 -8.82
C PHE A 220 18.10 -4.34 -10.00
N VAL A 221 17.47 -3.17 -9.86
CA VAL A 221 17.43 -2.11 -10.89
C VAL A 221 18.85 -1.63 -11.21
N ASP A 222 19.61 -1.22 -10.21
CA ASP A 222 20.95 -0.63 -10.39
C ASP A 222 21.90 -1.64 -11.06
N ARG A 223 21.98 -2.88 -10.55
CA ARG A 223 22.80 -3.93 -11.16
C ARG A 223 22.33 -4.33 -12.56
N SER A 224 21.05 -4.17 -12.89
CA SER A 224 20.55 -4.46 -14.24
C SER A 224 20.97 -3.36 -15.21
N ARG A 225 20.95 -2.09 -14.79
CA ARG A 225 21.51 -0.97 -15.56
C ARG A 225 23.02 -1.16 -15.80
N ASP A 226 23.78 -1.51 -14.76
CA ASP A 226 25.23 -1.81 -14.90
C ASP A 226 25.49 -2.93 -15.94
N VAL A 227 24.72 -4.01 -15.88
CA VAL A 227 24.83 -5.14 -16.81
C VAL A 227 24.46 -4.76 -18.25
N LEU A 228 23.41 -3.95 -18.45
CA LEU A 228 23.01 -3.49 -19.79
C LEU A 228 24.01 -2.46 -20.35
N ALA A 229 24.58 -1.59 -19.52
CA ALA A 229 25.69 -0.72 -19.91
C ALA A 229 26.94 -1.54 -20.29
N ALA A 230 27.26 -2.59 -19.53
CA ALA A 230 28.35 -3.51 -19.84
C ALA A 230 28.09 -4.34 -21.11
N ALA A 231 26.84 -4.68 -21.41
CA ALA A 231 26.44 -5.39 -22.64
C ALA A 231 26.70 -4.55 -23.90
N ARG A 232 26.58 -3.22 -23.80
CA ARG A 232 26.81 -2.27 -24.90
C ARG A 232 28.27 -1.96 -25.17
N GLN A 233 29.22 -2.43 -24.35
CA GLN A 233 30.65 -2.20 -24.57
C GLN A 233 31.18 -3.00 -25.78
N ASP A 234 32.13 -2.40 -26.50
CA ASP A 234 32.75 -2.98 -27.69
C ASP A 234 33.29 -4.40 -27.45
N GLY A 235 33.13 -5.26 -28.46
CA GLY A 235 33.44 -6.70 -28.38
C GLY A 235 32.33 -7.54 -27.71
N ARG A 236 31.68 -7.06 -26.64
CA ARG A 236 30.52 -7.75 -26.05
C ARG A 236 29.26 -7.54 -26.88
N ALA A 237 28.98 -6.29 -27.26
CA ALA A 237 27.81 -5.94 -28.07
C ALA A 237 27.73 -6.75 -29.39
N VAL A 238 28.86 -6.93 -30.07
CA VAL A 238 28.93 -7.72 -31.34
C VAL A 238 28.59 -9.19 -31.11
N ARG A 239 29.13 -9.81 -30.05
CA ARG A 239 28.84 -11.22 -29.70
C ARG A 239 27.40 -11.41 -29.23
N LEU A 240 26.86 -10.44 -28.49
CA LEU A 240 25.45 -10.44 -28.05
C LEU A 240 24.47 -10.29 -29.22
N ALA A 241 24.75 -9.37 -30.16
CA ALA A 241 23.96 -9.19 -31.36
C ALA A 241 23.92 -10.45 -32.23
N ALA A 242 25.07 -11.14 -32.40
CA ALA A 242 25.15 -12.42 -33.10
C ALA A 242 24.30 -13.53 -32.45
N GLY A 243 24.03 -13.43 -31.14
CA GLY A 243 23.13 -14.32 -30.40
C GLY A 243 21.69 -13.78 -30.23
N GLY A 244 21.30 -12.73 -30.96
CA GLY A 244 19.94 -12.21 -30.97
C GLY A 244 19.59 -11.24 -29.82
N TYR A 245 20.61 -10.65 -29.18
CA TYR A 245 20.51 -9.47 -28.30
C TYR A 245 21.25 -8.29 -28.93
N ASP A 246 20.62 -7.71 -29.95
CA ASP A 246 21.02 -6.45 -30.56
C ASP A 246 20.67 -5.24 -29.68
N SER A 247 20.98 -4.03 -30.15
CA SER A 247 20.67 -2.79 -29.42
C SER A 247 19.18 -2.69 -29.11
N GLN A 248 18.29 -2.93 -30.07
CA GLN A 248 16.84 -2.86 -29.86
C GLN A 248 16.36 -3.77 -28.73
N ARG A 249 16.91 -4.98 -28.61
CA ARG A 249 16.54 -5.90 -27.54
C ARG A 249 17.15 -5.53 -26.18
N LEU A 250 18.33 -4.91 -26.16
CA LEU A 250 18.92 -4.34 -24.93
C LEU A 250 18.12 -3.12 -24.45
N ASP A 251 17.70 -2.25 -25.38
CA ASP A 251 16.88 -1.07 -25.11
C ASP A 251 15.49 -1.47 -24.58
N ALA A 252 14.91 -2.56 -25.12
CA ALA A 252 13.65 -3.13 -24.61
C ALA A 252 13.78 -3.70 -23.18
N LEU A 253 14.95 -4.25 -22.81
CA LEU A 253 15.23 -4.66 -21.42
C LEU A 253 15.40 -3.45 -20.51
N GLU A 254 16.12 -2.41 -20.94
CA GLU A 254 16.30 -1.19 -20.17
C GLU A 254 14.96 -0.50 -19.89
N ALA A 255 14.06 -0.44 -20.87
CA ALA A 255 12.70 0.06 -20.69
C ALA A 255 11.90 -0.72 -19.62
N LEU A 256 12.10 -2.03 -19.48
CA LEU A 256 11.49 -2.82 -18.40
C LEU A 256 12.10 -2.50 -17.01
N ILE A 257 13.41 -2.24 -16.95
CA ILE A 257 14.11 -1.83 -15.73
C ILE A 257 13.66 -0.43 -15.28
N ASP A 258 13.55 0.51 -16.21
CA ASP A 258 13.11 1.88 -15.94
C ASP A 258 11.62 1.95 -15.56
N ALA A 259 10.77 1.14 -16.21
CA ALA A 259 9.37 0.98 -15.81
C ALA A 259 9.24 0.43 -14.38
N LEU A 260 10.08 -0.54 -13.99
CA LEU A 260 10.13 -1.05 -12.62
C LEU A 260 10.56 0.01 -11.61
N ASP A 261 11.61 0.79 -11.89
CA ASP A 261 12.08 1.88 -11.02
C ASP A 261 10.98 2.95 -10.84
N LEU A 262 10.33 3.37 -11.94
CA LEU A 262 9.20 4.30 -11.92
C LEU A 262 8.05 3.79 -11.03
N LEU A 263 7.62 2.53 -11.23
CA LEU A 263 6.53 1.93 -10.47
C LEU A 263 6.91 1.67 -9.00
N TYR A 264 8.18 1.39 -8.71
CA TYR A 264 8.68 1.29 -7.33
C TYR A 264 8.62 2.64 -6.60
N ARG A 265 9.00 3.74 -7.27
CA ARG A 265 8.84 5.10 -6.75
C ARG A 265 7.37 5.46 -6.54
N ALA A 266 6.51 5.17 -7.52
CA ALA A 266 5.07 5.39 -7.42
C ALA A 266 4.45 4.63 -6.23
N ARG A 267 4.82 3.36 -6.04
CA ARG A 267 4.39 2.55 -4.87
C ARG A 267 4.84 3.17 -3.54
N ARG A 268 6.06 3.71 -3.45
CA ARG A 268 6.54 4.41 -2.24
C ARG A 268 5.77 5.70 -1.98
N GLN A 269 5.40 6.44 -3.03
CA GLN A 269 4.58 7.65 -2.92
C GLN A 269 3.15 7.32 -2.48
N ALA A 270 2.52 6.31 -3.08
CA ALA A 270 1.17 5.86 -2.72
C ALA A 270 1.11 5.35 -1.27
N HIS A 271 2.11 4.61 -0.81
CA HIS A 271 2.23 4.17 0.59
C HIS A 271 2.29 5.37 1.56
N ARG A 272 3.12 6.39 1.27
CA ARG A 272 3.17 7.62 2.08
C ARG A 272 1.79 8.31 2.14
N ALA A 273 1.16 8.51 0.98
CA ALA A 273 -0.18 9.11 0.91
C ALA A 273 -1.24 8.32 1.71
N ALA A 274 -1.15 6.98 1.75
CA ALA A 274 -2.05 6.15 2.56
C ALA A 274 -1.80 6.27 4.08
N VAL A 275 -0.54 6.44 4.50
CA VAL A 275 -0.15 6.75 5.90
C VAL A 275 -0.63 8.16 6.29
N ASP A 276 -0.38 9.15 5.44
CA ASP A 276 -0.77 10.54 5.67
C ASP A 276 -2.30 10.68 5.74
N ALA A 277 -3.04 10.09 4.81
CA ALA A 277 -4.50 10.06 4.83
C ALA A 277 -5.07 9.26 6.02
N THR A 278 -4.35 8.25 6.52
CA THR A 278 -4.71 7.55 7.76
C THR A 278 -4.55 8.45 8.98
N THR A 279 -3.49 9.24 9.03
CA THR A 279 -3.21 10.21 10.09
C THR A 279 -4.24 11.35 10.08
N ALA A 280 -4.49 11.95 8.91
CA ALA A 280 -5.49 13.00 8.73
C ALA A 280 -6.90 12.55 9.13
N ARG A 281 -7.30 11.33 8.76
CA ARG A 281 -8.58 10.75 9.20
C ARG A 281 -8.65 10.59 10.72
N ASN A 282 -7.57 10.11 11.35
CA ASN A 282 -7.56 9.91 12.79
C ASN A 282 -7.68 11.24 13.56
N ALA A 283 -7.06 12.31 13.06
CA ALA A 283 -7.20 13.65 13.59
C ALA A 283 -8.64 14.16 13.45
N ALA A 284 -9.18 14.24 12.22
CA ALA A 284 -10.52 14.79 11.97
C ALA A 284 -11.64 14.02 12.73
N VAL A 285 -11.55 12.69 12.81
CA VAL A 285 -12.48 11.87 13.61
C VAL A 285 -12.27 12.07 15.13
N GLY A 286 -11.05 12.40 15.57
CA GLY A 286 -10.75 12.77 16.96
C GLY A 286 -11.34 14.12 17.35
N ASP A 287 -11.22 15.12 16.46
CA ASP A 287 -11.76 16.46 16.65
C ASP A 287 -13.29 16.43 16.71
N LEU A 288 -13.93 15.77 15.73
CA LEU A 288 -15.38 15.55 15.74
C LEU A 288 -15.82 14.81 17.01
N ARG A 289 -15.12 13.76 17.45
CA ARG A 289 -15.46 13.03 18.68
C ARG A 289 -15.38 13.92 19.92
N THR A 290 -14.43 14.85 19.96
CA THR A 290 -14.28 15.81 21.05
C THR A 290 -15.45 16.80 21.06
N ALA A 291 -15.77 17.39 19.92
CA ALA A 291 -16.90 18.31 19.75
C ALA A 291 -18.26 17.64 20.07
N MET A 292 -18.53 16.47 19.50
CA MET A 292 -19.75 15.70 19.76
C MET A 292 -19.86 15.28 21.24
N ARG A 293 -18.75 14.98 21.92
CA ARG A 293 -18.77 14.67 23.35
C ARG A 293 -19.14 15.88 24.20
N GLN A 294 -18.60 17.07 23.89
CA GLN A 294 -18.95 18.31 24.58
C GLN A 294 -20.45 18.61 24.39
N LEU A 295 -20.91 18.61 23.13
CA LEU A 295 -22.31 18.82 22.77
C LEU A 295 -23.25 17.85 23.51
N ARG A 296 -22.90 16.55 23.57
CA ARG A 296 -23.68 15.55 24.31
C ARG A 296 -23.72 15.77 25.83
N VAL A 297 -22.63 16.24 26.43
CA VAL A 297 -22.62 16.56 27.88
C VAL A 297 -23.51 17.75 28.19
N GLU A 298 -23.49 18.77 27.33
CA GLU A 298 -24.26 20.01 27.51
C GLU A 298 -25.76 19.82 27.23
N VAL A 299 -26.14 19.13 26.15
CA VAL A 299 -27.55 18.76 25.91
C VAL A 299 -28.08 17.90 27.06
N ALA A 300 -27.30 16.93 27.54
CA ALA A 300 -27.70 16.14 28.70
C ALA A 300 -27.75 16.95 30.00
N ALA A 301 -27.03 18.08 30.12
CA ALA A 301 -27.16 18.99 31.25
C ALA A 301 -28.44 19.82 31.15
N LEU A 302 -28.75 20.35 29.97
CA LEU A 302 -29.99 21.06 29.65
C LEU A 302 -31.21 20.18 29.95
N LEU A 303 -31.26 18.95 29.42
CA LEU A 303 -32.38 18.03 29.64
C LEU A 303 -32.54 17.59 31.11
N ARG A 304 -31.48 17.63 31.92
CA ARG A 304 -31.59 17.41 33.38
C ARG A 304 -32.10 18.63 34.14
N ALA A 305 -31.83 19.83 33.65
CA ALA A 305 -32.36 21.07 34.20
C ALA A 305 -33.84 21.29 33.81
N HIS A 306 -34.23 20.74 32.65
CA HIS A 306 -35.56 20.88 32.04
C HIS A 306 -36.22 19.50 31.80
N PRO A 307 -36.60 18.76 32.87
CA PRO A 307 -37.21 17.43 32.76
C PRO A 307 -38.58 17.43 32.07
N GLU A 308 -39.20 18.59 31.87
CA GLU A 308 -40.42 18.81 31.08
C GLU A 308 -40.20 18.72 29.56
N VAL A 309 -38.95 18.66 29.11
CA VAL A 309 -38.58 18.70 27.68
C VAL A 309 -38.13 17.33 27.20
N ASN A 310 -38.70 16.88 26.08
CA ASN A 310 -38.30 15.63 25.45
C ASN A 310 -36.88 15.74 24.86
N PRO A 311 -36.08 14.66 24.90
CA PRO A 311 -34.80 14.63 24.19
C PRO A 311 -35.03 14.79 22.67
N PRO A 312 -34.09 15.42 21.95
CA PRO A 312 -34.07 15.38 20.49
C PRO A 312 -33.84 13.94 20.00
N ALA A 313 -34.06 13.69 18.71
CA ALA A 313 -33.81 12.38 18.13
C ALA A 313 -32.36 11.90 18.38
N ASP A 314 -32.22 10.61 18.71
CA ASP A 314 -30.96 9.88 18.84
C ASP A 314 -29.93 10.37 19.90
N PHE A 315 -30.40 11.12 20.91
CA PHE A 315 -29.61 11.62 22.06
C PHE A 315 -29.59 10.72 23.31
#